data_AF-A0A547E8Y0-F1
#
_entry.id   AF-A0A547E8Y0-F1
#
_cell.length_a   1.000
_cell.length_b   1.000
_cell.length_c   1.000
_cell.angle_alpha   90.00
_cell.angle_beta   90.00
_cell.angle_gamma   90.00
#
_symmetry.space_group_name_H-M   'P 1'
#
loop_
_entity.id
_entity.type
_entity.pdbx_description
1 polymer ?
#
loop_
_entity_poly.entity_id
_entity_poly.type
_entity_poly.pdbx_seq_one_letter_code
_entity_poly.pdbx_strand_id
1 'polypeptide(L)'
;MKFSKYQLLVNKICFICGKKDCPQMKKSKDYKDFLDALEKGDVDKADKIYNTKFSQFSKSFGHEMEKNLEKNRIPPIYQGVPFDSFDLYQHYSYGNGEALNLSSVGLSNKIRPLVNKDKAFGKSNGSIESRFISQYKNEGRTSFSNAYDFTKEASGIADPLWALGTATISGELKDIQIFPGGIARGNIHYSIRDRFTDPFDTFNFTKGEWNPNGTPYIIQDSWIKSVRFSIDKKIKITP
;
A
#
# COMPACT_ATOMS: atom_id res chain seq x y z
N MET A 1 -23.36 5.67 -18.37
CA MET A 1 -21.95 6.12 -18.26
C MET A 1 -21.02 4.95 -18.59
N LYS A 2 -19.96 5.08 -19.41
CA LYS A 2 -19.06 3.94 -19.73
C LYS A 2 -18.04 3.78 -18.60
N PHE A 3 -18.23 2.79 -17.72
CA PHE A 3 -17.23 2.45 -16.70
C PHE A 3 -15.95 1.94 -17.36
N SER A 4 -14.79 2.36 -16.85
CA SER A 4 -13.50 1.82 -17.32
C SER A 4 -13.34 0.38 -16.85
N LYS A 5 -12.61 -0.44 -17.62
CA LYS A 5 -12.28 -1.83 -17.25
C LYS A 5 -11.63 -1.96 -15.88
N TYR A 6 -10.90 -0.93 -15.47
CA TYR A 6 -10.25 -0.87 -14.16
C TYR A 6 -11.26 -0.61 -13.05
N GLN A 7 -12.24 0.29 -13.26
CA GLN A 7 -13.35 0.48 -12.31
C GLN A 7 -14.14 -0.82 -12.09
N LEU A 8 -14.34 -1.63 -13.13
CA LEU A 8 -14.97 -2.95 -13.00
C LEU A 8 -14.14 -3.90 -12.14
N LEU A 9 -12.84 -3.98 -12.41
CA LEU A 9 -11.91 -4.84 -11.68
C LEU A 9 -11.86 -4.46 -10.19
N VAL A 10 -11.77 -3.15 -9.95
CA VAL A 10 -11.70 -2.52 -8.64
C VAL A 10 -12.89 -2.89 -7.78
N ASN A 11 -14.09 -2.84 -8.36
CA ASN A 11 -15.33 -3.17 -7.64
C ASN A 11 -15.56 -4.69 -7.53
N LYS A 12 -14.57 -5.52 -7.92
CA LYS A 12 -14.65 -6.99 -8.00
C LYS A 12 -15.81 -7.44 -8.89
N ILE A 13 -16.11 -6.66 -9.93
CA ILE A 13 -17.21 -6.90 -10.86
C ILE A 13 -16.69 -7.69 -12.06
N CYS A 14 -17.35 -8.80 -12.36
CA CYS A 14 -17.04 -9.64 -13.51
C CYS A 14 -17.36 -8.93 -14.83
N PHE A 15 -16.37 -8.81 -15.70
CA PHE A 15 -16.46 -8.30 -17.07
C PHE A 15 -17.43 -9.12 -17.92
N ILE A 16 -17.61 -10.42 -17.62
CA ILE A 16 -18.43 -11.34 -18.41
C ILE A 16 -19.90 -11.31 -17.98
N CYS A 17 -20.20 -11.17 -16.69
CA CYS A 17 -21.56 -11.32 -16.17
C CYS A 17 -22.05 -10.20 -15.26
N GLY A 18 -21.24 -9.16 -15.02
CA GLY A 18 -21.59 -8.01 -14.18
C GLY A 18 -21.74 -8.32 -12.67
N LYS A 19 -21.57 -9.57 -12.25
CA LYS A 19 -21.70 -9.97 -10.84
C LYS A 19 -20.43 -9.65 -10.04
N LYS A 20 -20.61 -9.11 -8.84
CA LYS A 20 -19.55 -8.91 -7.85
C LYS A 20 -19.06 -10.26 -7.32
N ASP A 21 -17.77 -10.36 -7.01
CA ASP A 21 -17.10 -11.54 -6.43
C ASP A 21 -17.34 -12.83 -7.23
N CYS A 22 -17.44 -12.71 -8.55
CA CYS A 22 -17.75 -13.85 -9.40
C CYS A 22 -16.60 -14.88 -9.38
N PRO A 23 -16.87 -16.17 -9.09
CA PRO A 23 -15.83 -17.22 -9.09
C PRO A 23 -15.08 -17.34 -10.42
N GLN A 24 -15.70 -16.94 -11.53
CA GLN A 24 -15.08 -16.96 -12.87
C GLN A 24 -13.88 -16.02 -12.98
N MET A 25 -13.82 -14.94 -12.20
CA MET A 25 -12.68 -14.03 -12.17
C MET A 25 -11.40 -14.72 -11.67
N LYS A 26 -11.53 -15.75 -10.83
CA LYS A 26 -10.41 -16.54 -10.29
C LYS A 26 -10.09 -17.79 -11.11
N LYS A 27 -11.07 -18.29 -11.87
CA LYS A 27 -10.97 -19.55 -12.62
C LYS A 27 -10.64 -19.36 -14.09
N SER A 28 -11.04 -18.25 -14.69
CA SER A 28 -10.83 -17.99 -16.13
C SER A 28 -9.36 -17.72 -16.43
N LYS A 29 -8.85 -18.42 -17.46
CA LYS A 29 -7.49 -18.20 -17.99
C LYS A 29 -7.33 -16.77 -18.52
N ASP A 30 -8.31 -16.26 -19.27
CA ASP A 30 -8.25 -14.91 -19.84
C ASP A 30 -8.18 -13.83 -18.73
N TYR A 31 -8.83 -14.08 -17.58
CA TYR A 31 -8.75 -13.19 -16.42
C TYR A 31 -7.37 -13.20 -15.78
N LYS A 32 -6.77 -14.39 -15.62
CA LYS A 32 -5.40 -14.52 -15.12
C LYS A 32 -4.41 -13.86 -16.07
N ASP A 33 -4.51 -14.12 -17.36
CA ASP A 33 -3.63 -13.53 -18.37
C ASP A 33 -3.74 -11.99 -18.38
N PHE A 34 -4.94 -11.44 -18.16
CA PHE A 34 -5.16 -9.99 -17.99
C PHE A 34 -4.50 -9.45 -16.72
N LEU A 35 -4.72 -10.11 -15.57
CA LEU A 35 -4.13 -9.71 -14.29
C LEU A 35 -2.60 -9.82 -14.29
N ASP A 36 -2.05 -10.88 -14.85
CA ASP A 36 -0.61 -11.12 -15.00
C ASP A 36 0.05 -10.04 -15.88
N ALA A 37 -0.65 -9.59 -16.94
CA ALA A 37 -0.16 -8.50 -17.78
C ALA A 37 -0.11 -7.18 -17.00
N LEU A 38 -1.14 -6.88 -16.20
CA LEU A 38 -1.15 -5.70 -15.33
C LEU A 38 -0.08 -5.78 -14.23
N GLU A 39 0.13 -6.95 -13.62
CA GLU A 39 1.16 -7.16 -12.60
C GLU A 39 2.58 -6.90 -13.13
N LYS A 40 2.82 -7.21 -14.41
CA LYS A 40 4.09 -6.95 -15.11
C LYS A 40 4.22 -5.53 -15.65
N GLY A 41 3.22 -4.67 -15.45
CA GLY A 41 3.17 -3.32 -16.04
C GLY A 41 2.96 -3.31 -17.55
N ASP A 42 2.62 -4.44 -18.18
CA ASP A 42 2.40 -4.59 -19.62
C ASP A 42 0.95 -4.21 -19.97
N VAL A 43 0.68 -2.91 -19.92
CA VAL A 43 -0.66 -2.34 -20.12
C VAL A 43 -1.16 -2.57 -21.55
N ASP A 44 -0.30 -2.49 -22.56
CA ASP A 44 -0.69 -2.76 -23.95
C ASP A 44 -1.21 -4.18 -24.12
N LYS A 45 -0.56 -5.15 -23.47
CA LYS A 45 -1.03 -6.54 -23.46
C LYS A 45 -2.33 -6.69 -22.68
N ALA A 46 -2.45 -6.06 -21.51
CA ALA A 46 -3.69 -6.09 -20.74
C ALA A 46 -4.86 -5.49 -21.54
N ASP A 47 -4.63 -4.37 -22.22
CA ASP A 47 -5.60 -3.70 -23.08
C ASP A 47 -5.99 -4.56 -24.27
N LYS A 48 -5.01 -5.19 -24.92
CA LYS A 48 -5.27 -6.15 -25.99
C LYS A 48 -6.12 -7.32 -25.50
N ILE A 49 -5.82 -7.89 -24.33
CA ILE A 49 -6.60 -8.99 -23.75
C ILE A 49 -8.03 -8.50 -23.47
N TYR A 50 -8.19 -7.36 -22.80
CA TYR A 50 -9.51 -6.81 -22.51
C TYR A 50 -10.33 -6.55 -23.78
N ASN A 51 -9.72 -5.87 -24.76
CA ASN A 51 -10.39 -5.54 -26.01
C ASN A 51 -10.78 -6.79 -26.80
N THR A 52 -9.97 -7.83 -26.77
CA THR A 52 -10.22 -9.08 -27.51
C THR A 52 -11.21 -10.00 -26.80
N LYS A 53 -11.19 -10.05 -25.46
CA LYS A 53 -11.89 -11.08 -24.68
C LYS A 53 -13.10 -10.56 -23.92
N PHE A 54 -13.07 -9.29 -23.51
CA PHE A 54 -14.00 -8.76 -22.52
C PHE A 54 -14.81 -7.54 -23.00
N SER A 55 -14.32 -6.79 -24.01
CA SER A 55 -14.99 -5.58 -24.49
C SER A 55 -16.42 -5.81 -24.99
N GLN A 56 -16.68 -6.97 -25.61
CA GLN A 56 -18.00 -7.38 -26.08
C GLN A 56 -19.04 -7.50 -24.96
N PHE A 57 -18.60 -7.81 -23.75
CA PHE A 57 -19.46 -7.97 -22.58
C PHE A 57 -19.72 -6.63 -21.87
N SER A 58 -18.79 -5.67 -21.96
CA SER A 58 -18.92 -4.34 -21.32
C SER A 58 -20.18 -3.56 -21.73
N LYS A 59 -20.70 -3.79 -22.95
CA LYS A 59 -21.91 -3.13 -23.47
C LYS A 59 -23.20 -3.71 -22.88
N SER A 60 -23.18 -4.94 -22.37
CA SER A 60 -24.39 -5.68 -22.00
C SER A 60 -24.82 -5.50 -20.54
N PHE A 61 -23.96 -4.94 -19.67
CA PHE A 61 -24.20 -4.88 -18.22
C PHE A 61 -24.41 -3.47 -17.66
N GLY A 62 -24.44 -2.43 -18.49
CA GLY A 62 -24.48 -1.03 -18.04
C GLY A 62 -25.62 -0.74 -17.03
N HIS A 63 -26.82 -1.25 -17.29
CA HIS A 63 -27.99 -1.00 -16.43
C HIS A 63 -28.01 -1.85 -15.13
N GLU A 64 -27.53 -3.10 -15.18
CA GLU A 64 -27.45 -3.95 -13.98
C GLU A 64 -26.29 -3.51 -13.07
N MET A 65 -25.24 -2.93 -13.66
CA MET A 65 -24.13 -2.31 -12.95
C MET A 65 -24.47 -1.00 -12.26
N GLU A 66 -25.14 -0.06 -12.94
CA GLU A 66 -25.59 1.20 -12.32
C GLU A 66 -26.45 0.90 -11.08
N LYS A 67 -27.36 -0.09 -11.20
CA LYS A 67 -28.19 -0.57 -10.08
C LYS A 67 -27.38 -1.20 -8.93
N ASN A 68 -26.34 -1.97 -9.22
CA ASN A 68 -25.47 -2.56 -8.19
C ASN A 68 -24.57 -1.51 -7.50
N LEU A 69 -24.15 -0.46 -8.20
CA LEU A 69 -23.32 0.61 -7.64
C LEU A 69 -24.14 1.59 -6.80
N GLU A 70 -25.36 1.96 -7.24
CA GLU A 70 -26.27 2.79 -6.45
C GLU A 70 -26.68 2.14 -5.13
N LYS A 71 -26.91 0.81 -5.15
CA LYS A 71 -27.26 0.03 -3.97
C LYS A 71 -26.09 -0.13 -2.98
N ASN A 72 -24.86 0.14 -3.42
CA ASN A 72 -23.62 0.02 -2.65
C ASN A 72 -23.00 1.38 -2.30
N ARG A 73 -23.78 2.48 -2.32
CA ARG A 73 -23.34 3.80 -1.81
C ARG A 73 -23.16 3.80 -0.28
N ILE A 74 -22.24 2.96 0.21
CA ILE A 74 -21.82 2.72 1.59
C ILE A 74 -22.56 1.55 2.25
N PRO A 75 -21.81 0.48 2.61
CA PRO A 75 -21.87 0.00 3.99
C PRO A 75 -20.46 -0.25 4.58
N PRO A 76 -20.38 -0.38 5.92
CA PRO A 76 -19.29 0.11 6.75
C PRO A 76 -18.17 -0.91 6.95
N ILE A 77 -16.99 -0.39 7.29
CA ILE A 77 -15.90 -1.02 8.06
C ILE A 77 -15.67 -2.50 7.71
N TYR A 78 -14.66 -2.74 6.87
CA TYR A 78 -14.08 -4.02 6.50
C TYR A 78 -13.96 -5.01 7.67
N GLN A 79 -15.02 -5.77 7.96
CA GLN A 79 -14.95 -6.92 8.85
C GLN A 79 -14.99 -8.20 8.01
N GLY A 80 -13.84 -8.88 7.93
CA GLY A 80 -13.73 -10.26 7.42
C GLY A 80 -13.19 -10.44 6.00
N VAL A 81 -13.01 -9.37 5.21
CA VAL A 81 -12.35 -9.44 3.88
C VAL A 81 -10.99 -8.73 3.96
N PRO A 82 -9.88 -9.37 3.54
CA PRO A 82 -8.57 -8.73 3.51
C PRO A 82 -8.57 -7.48 2.62
N PHE A 83 -8.08 -6.36 3.15
CA PHE A 83 -7.90 -5.11 2.42
C PHE A 83 -6.83 -5.27 1.35
N ASP A 84 -7.14 -4.88 0.11
CA ASP A 84 -6.31 -5.12 -1.07
C ASP A 84 -6.01 -3.82 -1.87
N SER A 85 -5.19 -3.92 -2.93
CA SER A 85 -4.86 -2.76 -3.79
C SER A 85 -6.07 -2.09 -4.42
N PHE A 86 -7.12 -2.86 -4.69
CA PHE A 86 -8.33 -2.32 -5.29
C PHE A 86 -9.13 -1.51 -4.28
N ASP A 87 -9.05 -1.85 -2.99
CA ASP A 87 -9.65 -1.06 -1.92
C ASP A 87 -8.99 0.33 -1.80
N LEU A 88 -7.67 0.44 -1.98
CA LEU A 88 -6.98 1.74 -2.07
C LEU A 88 -7.50 2.57 -3.26
N TYR A 89 -7.65 1.95 -4.42
CA TYR A 89 -8.21 2.63 -5.59
C TYR A 89 -9.69 2.99 -5.42
N GLN A 90 -10.49 2.15 -4.76
CA GLN A 90 -11.88 2.50 -4.43
C GLN A 90 -11.92 3.75 -3.56
N HIS A 91 -11.05 3.83 -2.56
CA HIS A 91 -10.93 5.00 -1.70
C HIS A 91 -10.49 6.24 -2.48
N TYR A 92 -9.56 6.10 -3.43
CA TYR A 92 -9.23 7.17 -4.38
C TYR A 92 -10.44 7.64 -5.20
N SER A 93 -11.23 6.71 -5.72
CA SER A 93 -12.36 7.00 -6.63
C SER A 93 -13.58 7.59 -5.91
N TYR A 94 -13.83 7.16 -4.66
CA TYR A 94 -15.10 7.41 -3.97
C TYR A 94 -14.95 7.94 -2.54
N GLY A 95 -13.74 7.94 -1.97
CA GLY A 95 -13.45 8.40 -0.62
C GLY A 95 -13.29 9.92 -0.50
N ASN A 96 -13.53 10.69 -1.57
CA ASN A 96 -13.55 12.16 -1.58
C ASN A 96 -12.28 12.82 -0.98
N GLY A 97 -11.12 12.18 -1.10
CA GLY A 97 -9.86 12.70 -0.58
C GLY A 97 -9.67 12.51 0.94
N GLU A 98 -10.57 11.80 1.62
CA GLU A 98 -10.44 11.52 3.05
C GLU A 98 -9.14 10.75 3.35
N ALA A 99 -8.43 11.14 4.40
CA ALA A 99 -7.21 10.46 4.79
C ALA A 99 -7.49 9.01 5.25
N LEU A 100 -6.67 8.07 4.81
CA LEU A 100 -6.79 6.66 5.14
C LEU A 100 -5.80 6.28 6.23
N ASN A 101 -6.29 5.82 7.38
CA ASN A 101 -5.43 5.30 8.43
C ASN A 101 -5.19 3.79 8.22
N LEU A 102 -3.93 3.34 8.12
CA LEU A 102 -3.61 1.93 7.84
C LEU A 102 -4.13 0.97 8.93
N SER A 103 -4.18 1.42 10.19
CA SER A 103 -4.70 0.60 11.28
C SER A 103 -6.22 0.39 11.17
N SER A 104 -6.95 1.37 10.63
CA SER A 104 -8.41 1.27 10.42
C SER A 104 -8.81 0.23 9.37
N VAL A 105 -7.88 -0.10 8.47
CA VAL A 105 -8.08 -1.09 7.40
C VAL A 105 -7.25 -2.36 7.61
N GLY A 106 -6.61 -2.51 8.77
CA GLY A 106 -5.80 -3.69 9.12
C GLY A 106 -4.47 -3.83 8.38
N LEU A 107 -4.12 -2.88 7.50
CA LEU A 107 -2.88 -2.89 6.72
C LEU A 107 -1.63 -2.64 7.60
N SER A 108 -1.81 -2.06 8.79
CA SER A 108 -0.77 -1.93 9.81
C SER A 108 -0.09 -3.26 10.15
N ASN A 109 -0.86 -4.36 10.17
CA ASN A 109 -0.35 -5.69 10.50
C ASN A 109 0.61 -6.25 9.45
N LYS A 110 0.55 -5.72 8.22
CA LYS A 110 1.45 -6.09 7.14
C LYS A 110 2.70 -5.22 7.10
N ILE A 111 2.56 -3.93 7.37
CA ILE A 111 3.64 -2.95 7.24
C ILE A 111 4.57 -2.94 8.46
N ARG A 112 4.02 -2.96 9.68
CA ARG A 112 4.83 -2.84 10.91
C ARG A 112 5.89 -3.97 11.06
N PRO A 113 5.61 -5.23 10.69
CA PRO A 113 6.64 -6.27 10.70
C PRO A 113 7.82 -5.99 9.76
N LEU A 114 7.60 -5.32 8.63
CA LEU A 114 8.65 -5.03 7.64
C LEU A 114 9.73 -4.10 8.18
N VAL A 115 9.39 -3.22 9.14
CA VAL A 115 10.36 -2.34 9.81
C VAL A 115 11.43 -3.14 10.56
N ASN A 116 11.09 -4.36 10.99
CA ASN A 116 11.97 -5.25 11.74
C ASN A 116 12.53 -6.40 10.89
N LYS A 117 12.00 -6.61 9.68
CA LYS A 117 12.44 -7.66 8.77
C LYS A 117 13.81 -7.32 8.20
N ASP A 118 14.77 -8.22 8.38
CA ASP A 118 16.10 -8.09 7.79
C ASP A 118 16.00 -8.05 6.26
N LYS A 119 16.78 -7.17 5.62
CA LYS A 119 16.85 -7.00 4.15
C LYS A 119 15.55 -6.57 3.47
N ALA A 120 14.51 -6.21 4.23
CA ALA A 120 13.28 -5.66 3.66
C ALA A 120 13.55 -4.41 2.81
N PHE A 121 12.66 -4.17 1.85
CA PHE A 121 12.71 -3.09 0.87
C PHE A 121 13.95 -3.18 -0.05
N GLY A 122 14.39 -4.42 -0.32
CA GLY A 122 15.55 -4.73 -1.16
C GLY A 122 16.87 -4.19 -0.62
N LYS A 123 17.03 -4.11 0.71
CA LYS A 123 18.28 -3.68 1.35
C LYS A 123 19.24 -4.86 1.48
N SER A 124 20.54 -4.60 1.37
CA SER A 124 21.58 -5.64 1.45
C SER A 124 21.80 -6.19 2.86
N ASN A 125 21.54 -5.37 3.89
CA ASN A 125 21.68 -5.75 5.30
C ASN A 125 20.76 -4.97 6.24
N GLY A 126 20.45 -5.58 7.38
CA GLY A 126 19.71 -4.96 8.48
C GLY A 126 18.23 -4.76 8.20
N SER A 127 17.49 -4.48 9.25
CA SER A 127 16.14 -3.94 9.19
C SER A 127 16.17 -2.41 9.26
N ILE A 128 15.03 -1.75 9.11
CA ILE A 128 14.95 -0.29 9.35
C ILE A 128 15.36 0.01 10.79
N GLU A 129 14.83 -0.76 11.74
CA GLU A 129 15.14 -0.58 13.16
C GLU A 129 16.63 -0.78 13.47
N SER A 130 17.24 -1.89 13.02
CA SER A 130 18.63 -2.18 13.40
C SER A 130 19.61 -1.17 12.80
N ARG A 131 19.35 -0.68 11.58
CA ARG A 131 20.13 0.40 10.98
C ARG A 131 19.96 1.72 11.73
N PHE A 132 18.73 2.07 12.11
CA PHE A 132 18.48 3.28 12.88
C PHE A 132 19.13 3.24 14.26
N ILE A 133 19.05 2.12 14.98
CA ILE A 133 19.76 1.94 16.25
C ILE A 133 21.27 2.01 16.08
N SER A 134 21.82 1.47 14.99
CA SER A 134 23.26 1.60 14.68
C SER A 134 23.66 3.07 14.46
N GLN A 135 22.86 3.84 13.72
CA GLN A 135 23.08 5.27 13.52
C GLN A 135 22.99 6.05 14.84
N TYR A 136 22.02 5.74 15.70
CA TYR A 136 21.98 6.34 17.03
C TYR A 136 23.26 6.04 17.84
N LYS A 137 23.71 4.78 17.85
CA LYS A 137 24.91 4.37 18.59
C LYS A 137 26.20 5.05 18.11
N ASN A 138 26.35 5.17 16.79
CA ASN A 138 27.61 5.61 16.18
C ASN A 138 27.67 7.11 15.94
N GLU A 139 26.51 7.75 15.70
CA GLU A 139 26.40 9.14 15.24
C GLU A 139 25.54 10.01 16.16
N GLY A 140 24.88 9.42 17.18
CA GLY A 140 23.96 10.16 18.07
C GLY A 140 22.65 10.55 17.40
N ARG A 141 22.35 10.03 16.21
CA ARG A 141 21.15 10.36 15.43
C ARG A 141 19.87 9.91 16.14
N THR A 142 18.99 10.84 16.50
CA THR A 142 17.74 10.57 17.23
C THR A 142 16.50 10.44 16.36
N SER A 143 16.59 10.72 15.06
CA SER A 143 15.45 10.59 14.14
C SER A 143 15.86 10.23 12.71
N PHE A 144 14.95 9.62 11.96
CA PHE A 144 15.11 9.35 10.53
C PHE A 144 13.80 9.59 9.77
N SER A 145 13.91 9.85 8.47
CA SER A 145 12.79 9.91 7.53
C SER A 145 13.32 9.51 6.16
N ASN A 146 12.82 8.40 5.61
CA ASN A 146 13.28 7.87 4.33
C ASN A 146 12.11 7.30 3.54
N ALA A 147 12.21 7.39 2.21
CA ALA A 147 11.32 6.70 1.29
C ALA A 147 11.72 5.22 1.17
N TYR A 148 10.72 4.34 1.20
CA TYR A 148 10.86 2.89 1.02
C TYR A 148 9.93 2.42 -0.08
N ASP A 149 10.44 1.57 -0.96
CA ASP A 149 9.72 0.97 -2.07
C ASP A 149 9.03 -0.32 -1.60
N PHE A 150 7.73 -0.25 -1.36
CA PHE A 150 6.89 -1.35 -0.89
C PHE A 150 6.56 -2.37 -1.98
N THR A 151 6.75 -2.01 -3.26
CA THR A 151 6.55 -2.96 -4.37
C THR A 151 7.49 -4.16 -4.26
N LYS A 152 8.67 -3.97 -3.65
CA LYS A 152 9.65 -5.04 -3.36
C LYS A 152 9.19 -6.05 -2.32
N GLU A 153 8.18 -5.71 -1.53
CA GLU A 153 7.60 -6.58 -0.49
C GLU A 153 6.22 -7.11 -0.86
N ALA A 154 5.72 -6.75 -2.04
CA ALA A 154 4.40 -7.11 -2.52
C ALA A 154 4.38 -8.50 -3.18
N SER A 155 3.28 -9.22 -3.02
CA SER A 155 3.03 -10.50 -3.67
C SER A 155 2.24 -10.39 -4.99
N GLY A 156 2.18 -9.20 -5.60
CA GLY A 156 1.53 -8.93 -6.88
C GLY A 156 0.55 -7.76 -6.86
N ILE A 157 -0.15 -7.48 -7.96
CA ILE A 157 -0.98 -6.28 -8.13
C ILE A 157 -2.14 -6.16 -7.12
N ALA A 158 -2.71 -7.27 -6.67
CA ALA A 158 -3.77 -7.26 -5.66
C ALA A 158 -3.22 -6.99 -4.25
N ASP A 159 -1.90 -7.13 -4.03
CA ASP A 159 -1.29 -6.86 -2.76
C ASP A 159 -1.27 -5.34 -2.49
N PRO A 160 -1.87 -4.84 -1.40
CA PRO A 160 -1.93 -3.40 -1.14
C PRO A 160 -0.55 -2.73 -1.03
N LEU A 161 0.53 -3.49 -0.76
CA LEU A 161 1.90 -2.97 -0.79
C LEU A 161 2.37 -2.62 -2.20
N TRP A 162 1.85 -3.29 -3.22
CA TRP A 162 2.11 -2.98 -4.64
C TRP A 162 1.50 -1.62 -4.98
N ALA A 163 0.24 -1.41 -4.64
CA ALA A 163 -0.46 -0.15 -4.93
C ALA A 163 0.06 1.01 -4.09
N LEU A 164 0.49 0.76 -2.84
CA LEU A 164 1.15 1.76 -2.00
C LEU A 164 2.44 2.32 -2.65
N GLY A 165 3.11 1.52 -3.49
CA GLY A 165 4.28 2.00 -4.22
C GLY A 165 5.42 2.40 -3.30
N THR A 166 5.78 3.69 -3.32
CA THR A 166 6.81 4.26 -2.44
C THR A 166 6.17 5.10 -1.34
N ALA A 167 6.42 4.74 -0.08
CA ALA A 167 5.95 5.52 1.07
C ALA A 167 7.09 5.93 1.98
N THR A 168 6.91 7.03 2.72
CA THR A 168 7.90 7.51 3.68
C THR A 168 7.66 6.85 5.03
N ILE A 169 8.68 6.19 5.59
CA ILE A 169 8.72 5.79 6.99
C ILE A 169 9.68 6.72 7.72
N SER A 170 9.22 7.27 8.83
CA SER A 170 10.04 8.02 9.78
C SER A 170 10.00 7.39 11.16
N GLY A 171 10.98 7.73 11.97
CA GLY A 171 11.06 7.31 13.36
C GLY A 171 11.82 8.31 14.20
N GLU A 172 11.38 8.50 15.44
CA GLU A 172 12.03 9.35 16.44
C GLU A 172 12.25 8.54 17.72
N LEU A 173 13.50 8.47 18.19
CA LEU A 173 13.86 7.77 19.42
C LEU A 173 13.72 8.72 20.61
N LYS A 174 12.85 8.37 21.55
CA LYS A 174 12.53 9.13 22.76
C LYS A 174 12.69 8.28 24.03
N ASP A 175 12.58 8.95 25.17
CA ASP A 175 12.52 8.34 26.51
C ASP A 175 13.69 7.40 26.80
N ILE A 176 14.90 7.81 26.38
CA ILE A 176 16.08 6.98 26.46
C ILE A 176 16.54 6.89 27.92
N GLN A 177 16.57 5.67 28.44
CA GLN A 177 17.10 5.34 29.75
C GLN A 177 18.33 4.45 29.59
N ILE A 178 19.45 4.89 30.17
CA ILE A 178 20.70 4.14 30.18
C ILE A 178 20.88 3.49 31.55
N PHE A 179 21.00 2.16 31.55
CA PHE A 179 21.17 1.34 32.73
C PHE A 179 22.65 0.98 32.95
N PRO A 180 23.05 0.64 34.20
CA PRO A 180 24.35 0.08 34.49
C PRO A 180 24.68 -1.10 33.55
N GLY A 181 25.94 -1.17 33.09
CA GLY A 181 26.36 -2.17 32.10
C GLY A 181 26.16 -1.75 30.64
N GLY A 182 25.77 -0.50 30.37
CA GLY A 182 25.67 0.03 29.00
C GLY A 182 24.43 -0.43 28.25
N ILE A 183 23.40 -0.91 28.94
CA ILE A 183 22.13 -1.30 28.33
C ILE A 183 21.25 -0.06 28.25
N ALA A 184 20.71 0.25 27.08
CA ALA A 184 19.73 1.31 26.90
C ALA A 184 18.34 0.75 26.58
N ARG A 185 17.31 1.47 27.04
CA ARG A 185 15.93 1.31 26.61
C ARG A 185 15.42 2.64 26.08
N GLY A 186 14.54 2.60 25.11
CA GLY A 186 13.87 3.79 24.59
C GLY A 186 12.64 3.42 23.78
N ASN A 187 11.93 4.42 23.30
CA ASN A 187 10.73 4.27 22.48
C ASN A 187 11.00 4.87 21.11
N ILE A 188 10.83 4.08 20.05
CA ILE A 188 10.80 4.62 18.69
C ILE A 188 9.35 4.94 18.34
N HIS A 189 9.08 6.22 18.11
CA HIS A 189 7.82 6.73 17.59
C HIS A 189 7.90 6.68 16.06
N TYR A 190 7.34 5.62 15.48
CA TYR A 190 7.28 5.45 14.03
C TYR A 190 6.07 6.19 13.45
N SER A 191 6.26 6.71 12.24
CA SER A 191 5.18 7.21 11.39
C SER A 191 5.40 6.73 9.97
N ILE A 192 4.31 6.45 9.28
CA ILE A 192 4.32 6.22 7.83
C ILE A 192 3.37 7.22 7.19
N ARG A 193 3.79 7.77 6.06
CA ARG A 193 3.00 8.70 5.26
C ARG A 193 3.24 8.44 3.79
N ASP A 194 2.15 8.40 3.04
CA ASP A 194 2.13 8.39 1.60
C ASP A 194 1.04 9.32 1.07
N ARG A 195 1.27 9.91 -0.10
CA ARG A 195 0.23 10.62 -0.84
C ARG A 195 -0.19 9.74 -2.00
N PHE A 196 -1.27 9.01 -1.78
CA PHE A 196 -1.84 8.13 -2.79
C PHE A 196 -2.47 8.98 -3.89
N THR A 197 -1.91 8.85 -5.09
CA THR A 197 -2.40 9.43 -6.34
C THR A 197 -2.87 8.28 -7.23
N ASP A 198 -3.45 8.57 -8.41
CA ASP A 198 -3.92 7.50 -9.32
C ASP A 198 -2.85 6.40 -9.46
N PRO A 199 -3.15 5.11 -9.19
CA PRO A 199 -2.17 4.04 -9.31
C PRO A 199 -1.64 3.84 -10.73
N PHE A 200 -2.27 4.42 -11.77
CA PHE A 200 -1.66 4.48 -13.12
C PHE A 200 -0.54 5.53 -13.23
N ASP A 201 -0.50 6.50 -12.33
CA ASP A 201 0.57 7.50 -12.20
C ASP A 201 1.84 6.87 -11.61
N THR A 202 1.70 5.87 -10.72
CA THR A 202 2.80 5.03 -10.19
C THR A 202 3.61 4.32 -11.30
N PHE A 203 3.06 4.22 -12.50
CA PHE A 203 3.71 3.62 -13.68
C PHE A 203 4.20 4.62 -14.72
N ASN A 204 4.16 5.94 -14.45
CA ASN A 204 4.63 6.99 -15.38
C ASN A 204 3.99 6.90 -16.79
N PHE A 205 2.72 6.49 -16.90
CA PHE A 205 2.05 6.40 -18.21
C PHE A 205 1.68 7.77 -18.82
N THR A 206 1.73 8.84 -18.04
CA THR A 206 1.54 10.23 -18.49
C THR A 206 2.55 11.17 -17.81
N LYS A 207 3.00 12.21 -18.50
CA LYS A 207 3.84 13.27 -17.89
C LYS A 207 2.96 14.20 -17.04
N GLY A 208 3.03 14.05 -15.72
CA GLY A 208 2.35 14.90 -14.73
C GLY A 208 1.23 14.17 -13.97
N GLU A 209 0.81 14.72 -12.82
CA GLU A 209 -0.23 14.13 -11.97
C GLU A 209 -1.55 14.00 -12.74
N TRP A 210 -1.88 12.79 -13.19
CA TRP A 210 -3.12 12.52 -13.92
C TRP A 210 -4.12 11.86 -12.99
N ASN A 211 -5.09 12.65 -12.51
CA ASN A 211 -6.13 12.19 -11.59
C ASN A 211 -7.55 12.23 -12.19
N PRO A 212 -7.82 11.52 -13.30
CA PRO A 212 -9.07 11.69 -14.04
C PRO A 212 -10.31 11.12 -13.34
N ASN A 213 -10.13 10.19 -12.39
CA ASN A 213 -11.21 9.33 -11.90
C ASN A 213 -11.35 9.29 -10.36
N GLY A 214 -10.67 10.18 -9.64
CA GLY A 214 -10.70 10.20 -8.17
C GLY A 214 -9.98 11.39 -7.58
N THR A 215 -9.94 11.44 -6.24
CA THR A 215 -9.28 12.50 -5.48
C THR A 215 -8.10 11.89 -4.71
N PRO A 216 -6.85 12.39 -4.93
CA PRO A 216 -5.70 11.98 -4.13
C PRO A 216 -5.97 12.12 -2.64
N TYR A 217 -5.39 11.22 -1.84
CA TYR A 217 -5.57 11.23 -0.39
C TYR A 217 -4.28 10.83 0.33
N ILE A 218 -4.25 11.09 1.63
CA ILE A 218 -3.10 10.75 2.48
C ILE A 218 -3.33 9.38 3.09
N ILE A 219 -2.38 8.47 2.90
CA ILE A 219 -2.26 7.24 3.68
C ILE A 219 -1.33 7.52 4.84
N GLN A 220 -1.76 7.20 6.06
CA GLN A 220 -0.93 7.42 7.25
C GLN A 220 -1.17 6.40 8.34
N ASP A 221 -0.16 6.19 9.19
CA ASP A 221 -0.28 5.48 10.46
C ASP A 221 0.85 5.92 11.39
N SER A 222 0.71 5.67 12.69
CA SER A 222 1.76 5.93 13.66
C SER A 222 1.68 4.93 14.80
N TRP A 223 2.84 4.48 15.29
CA TRP A 223 2.92 3.54 16.39
C TRP A 223 4.21 3.70 17.16
N ILE A 224 4.18 3.24 18.41
CA ILE A 224 5.33 3.25 19.30
C ILE A 224 5.84 1.82 19.42
N LYS A 225 7.16 1.66 19.38
CA LYS A 225 7.83 0.40 19.71
C LYS A 225 8.94 0.64 20.71
N SER A 226 8.88 -0.06 21.84
CA SER A 226 9.98 -0.07 22.79
C SER A 226 11.14 -0.90 22.26
N VAL A 227 12.35 -0.36 22.39
CA VAL A 227 13.59 -0.98 21.94
C VAL A 227 14.56 -1.12 23.09
N ARG A 228 15.40 -2.15 23.01
CA ARG A 228 16.50 -2.39 23.94
C ARG A 228 17.76 -2.66 23.14
N PHE A 229 18.83 -1.94 23.45
CA PHE A 229 20.10 -2.07 22.74
C PHE A 229 21.28 -1.76 23.66
N SER A 230 22.46 -2.26 23.31
CA SER A 230 23.69 -1.99 24.06
C SER A 230 24.43 -0.80 23.49
N ILE A 231 24.86 0.12 24.35
CA ILE A 231 25.71 1.26 24.06
C ILE A 231 27.10 0.95 24.61
N ASP A 232 28.11 1.00 23.74
CA ASP A 232 29.49 0.99 24.21
C ASP A 232 29.77 2.34 24.86
N LYS A 233 30.38 2.34 26.06
CA LYS A 233 30.62 3.49 26.97
C LYS A 233 31.29 4.77 26.38
N LYS A 234 31.43 4.89 25.06
CA LYS A 234 32.09 5.99 24.35
C LYS A 234 31.17 7.08 23.80
N ILE A 235 29.89 7.17 24.20
CA ILE A 235 29.11 8.38 23.90
C ILE A 235 29.54 9.48 24.87
N LYS A 236 30.46 10.35 24.43
CA LYS A 236 30.69 11.64 25.10
C LYS A 236 29.44 12.49 24.87
N ILE A 237 28.57 12.55 25.86
CA ILE A 237 27.49 13.55 25.89
C ILE A 237 28.20 14.86 26.24
N THR A 238 28.36 15.76 25.27
CA THR A 238 28.80 17.13 25.53
C THR A 238 27.61 17.89 26.11
N PRO A 239 27.77 18.62 27.22
CA PRO A 239 26.69 19.36 27.88
C PRO A 239 26.06 20.43 27.00
#